data_AF-A0A3D5FRI7-F1
#
_entry.id   AF-A0A3D5FRI7-F1
#
_cell.length_a   1.000
_cell.length_b   1.000
_cell.length_c   1.000
_cell.angle_alpha   90.00
_cell.angle_beta   90.00
_cell.angle_gamma   90.00
#
_symmetry.space_group_name_H-M   'P 1'
#
loop_
_entity.id
_entity.type
_entity.pdbx_description
1 polymer ?
#
loop_
_entity_poly.entity_id
_entity_poly.type
_entity_poly.pdbx_seq_one_letter_code
_entity_poly.pdbx_strand_id
1 'polypeptide(L)'
;MLTNVILNALDAMPDGGQLHITTETDGDNVIVFVRDTGTGMTDETRRRALEPFFTTKVDVGSGLGLATVRGTVEGWRGRVDIDSQLGVGATVRLTIPAAERQLAADAARSPTEPATS
;
A
#
# COMPACT_ATOMS: atom_id res chain seq x y z
N MET A 1 -1.31 7.84 -2.54
CA MET A 1 -0.48 6.74 -2.02
C MET A 1 -0.58 5.49 -2.90
N LEU A 2 -1.75 4.83 -3.02
CA LEU A 2 -1.88 3.57 -3.78
C LEU A 2 -1.51 3.71 -5.27
N THR A 3 -1.83 4.86 -5.88
CA THR A 3 -1.47 5.17 -7.26
C THR A 3 0.03 5.01 -7.52
N ASN A 4 0.91 5.37 -6.58
CA ASN A 4 2.35 5.22 -6.75
C ASN A 4 2.77 3.74 -6.81
N VAL A 5 2.11 2.89 -6.01
CA VAL A 5 2.37 1.45 -6.02
C VAL A 5 1.86 0.82 -7.32
N ILE A 6 0.65 1.21 -7.74
CA ILE A 6 0.02 0.73 -8.98
C ILE A 6 0.84 1.14 -10.21
N LEU A 7 1.26 2.40 -10.30
CA LEU A 7 2.07 2.87 -11.44
C LEU A 7 3.41 2.13 -11.52
N ASN A 8 4.06 1.88 -10.38
CA ASN A 8 5.30 1.10 -10.38
C ASN A 8 5.09 -0.35 -10.84
N ALA A 9 3.98 -0.97 -10.44
CA ALA A 9 3.60 -2.30 -10.91
C ALA A 9 3.33 -2.32 -12.42
N LEU A 10 2.61 -1.32 -12.95
CA LEU A 10 2.34 -1.19 -14.39
C LEU A 10 3.63 -1.00 -15.20
N ASP A 11 4.53 -0.14 -14.72
CA ASP A 11 5.83 0.08 -15.36
C ASP A 11 6.71 -1.18 -15.36
N ALA A 12 6.51 -2.09 -14.40
CA ALA A 12 7.19 -3.38 -14.35
C ALA A 12 6.61 -4.40 -15.35
N MET A 13 5.48 -4.10 -16.00
CA MET A 13 4.77 -4.98 -16.94
C MET A 13 4.60 -4.31 -18.33
N PRO A 14 5.70 -3.94 -19.02
CA PRO A 14 5.62 -3.23 -20.30
C PRO A 14 4.91 -4.03 -21.40
N ASP A 15 5.05 -5.36 -21.37
CA ASP A 15 4.41 -6.28 -22.32
C ASP A 15 3.04 -6.78 -21.84
N GLY A 16 2.49 -6.18 -20.79
CA GLY A 16 1.29 -6.63 -20.10
C GLY A 16 1.57 -7.66 -19.00
N GLY A 17 0.53 -7.97 -18.22
CA GLY A 17 0.63 -8.87 -17.08
C GLY A 17 -0.62 -8.78 -16.20
N GLN A 18 -0.53 -9.32 -14.98
CA GLN A 18 -1.64 -9.31 -14.02
C GLN A 18 -1.27 -8.44 -12.82
N LEU A 19 -2.18 -7.52 -12.48
CA LEU A 19 -2.14 -6.74 -11.25
C LEU A 19 -3.25 -7.24 -10.32
N HIS A 20 -2.88 -7.73 -9.15
CA HIS A 20 -3.81 -8.13 -8.11
C HIS A 20 -3.71 -7.17 -6.92
N ILE A 21 -4.86 -6.65 -6.51
CA ILE A 21 -4.98 -5.85 -5.29
C ILE A 21 -5.91 -6.62 -4.35
N THR A 22 -5.37 -7.06 -3.22
CA THR A 22 -6.13 -7.79 -2.20
C THR A 22 -5.98 -7.12 -0.85
N THR A 23 -6.97 -7.34 0.01
CA THR A 23 -6.97 -6.83 1.38
C THR A 23 -7.34 -7.93 2.34
N GLU A 24 -6.69 -7.97 3.49
CA GLU A 24 -7.05 -8.86 4.61
C GLU A 24 -6.97 -8.10 5.93
N THR A 25 -7.60 -8.65 6.95
CA THR A 25 -7.50 -8.18 8.33
C THR A 25 -6.64 -9.15 9.12
N ASP A 26 -5.66 -8.64 9.85
CA ASP A 26 -4.78 -9.41 10.73
C ASP A 26 -4.69 -8.75 12.11
N GLY A 27 -5.43 -9.32 13.06
CA GLY A 27 -5.65 -8.71 14.37
C GLY A 27 -6.23 -7.30 14.25
N ASP A 28 -5.50 -6.32 14.79
CA ASP A 28 -5.87 -4.90 14.77
C ASP A 28 -5.32 -4.17 13.53
N ASN A 29 -4.91 -4.88 12.48
CA ASN A 29 -4.38 -4.29 11.26
C ASN A 29 -5.21 -4.64 10.03
N VAL A 30 -5.22 -3.73 9.06
CA VAL A 30 -5.60 -3.99 7.68
C VAL A 30 -4.32 -4.11 6.85
N ILE A 31 -4.21 -5.19 6.08
CA ILE A 31 -3.09 -5.43 5.17
C ILE A 31 -3.61 -5.29 3.74
N VAL A 32 -2.94 -4.45 2.95
CA VAL A 32 -3.17 -4.29 1.51
C VAL A 32 -2.00 -4.90 0.76
N PHE A 33 -2.27 -5.80 -0.17
CA PHE A 33 -1.28 -6.35 -1.09
C PHE A 33 -1.51 -5.78 -2.47
N VAL A 34 -0.43 -5.31 -3.09
CA VAL A 34 -0.39 -4.96 -4.51
C VAL A 34 0.65 -5.88 -5.15
N ARG A 35 0.18 -6.85 -5.93
CA ARG A 35 1.01 -7.87 -6.58
C ARG A 35 0.96 -7.72 -8.08
N ASP A 36 2.11 -7.69 -8.72
CA ASP A 36 2.27 -7.72 -10.16
C ASP A 36 2.99 -9.00 -10.62
N THR A 37 2.89 -9.29 -11.92
CA THR A 37 3.64 -10.35 -12.61
C THR A 37 4.69 -9.75 -13.53
N GLY A 38 5.24 -8.60 -13.16
CA GLY A 38 6.21 -7.88 -13.97
C GLY A 38 7.62 -8.45 -13.90
N THR A 39 8.58 -7.64 -14.30
CA THR A 39 10.01 -8.00 -14.32
C THR A 39 10.59 -8.28 -12.94
N GLY A 40 9.94 -7.83 -11.86
CA GLY A 40 10.43 -7.96 -10.51
C GLY A 40 11.74 -7.19 -10.25
N MET A 41 12.41 -7.51 -9.14
CA MET A 41 13.61 -6.81 -8.68
C MET A 41 14.71 -7.80 -8.33
N THR A 42 15.96 -7.36 -8.47
CA THR A 42 17.09 -8.02 -7.81
C THR A 42 17.03 -7.76 -6.30
N ASP A 43 17.71 -8.57 -5.50
CA ASP A 43 17.81 -8.36 -4.05
C ASP A 43 18.39 -6.99 -3.68
N GLU A 44 19.34 -6.47 -4.47
CA GLU A 44 19.91 -5.14 -4.28
C GLU A 44 18.88 -4.05 -4.54
N THR A 45 18.19 -4.11 -5.68
CA THR A 45 17.12 -3.16 -6.02
C THR A 45 16.00 -3.19 -4.98
N ARG A 46 15.56 -4.39 -4.55
CA ARG A 46 14.51 -4.55 -3.54
C ARG A 46 14.86 -3.87 -2.22
N ARG A 47 16.09 -4.03 -1.73
CA ARG A 47 16.55 -3.42 -0.47
C ARG A 47 16.53 -1.89 -0.51
N ARG A 48 16.78 -1.32 -1.69
CA ARG A 48 16.87 0.13 -1.90
C ARG A 48 15.59 0.75 -2.44
N ALA A 49 14.59 -0.06 -2.83
CA ALA A 49 13.38 0.40 -3.50
C ALA A 49 12.56 1.44 -2.73
N LEU A 50 12.69 1.49 -1.39
CA LEU A 50 12.03 2.48 -0.54
C LEU A 50 12.92 3.71 -0.23
N GLU A 51 14.18 3.73 -0.66
CA GLU A 51 15.09 4.86 -0.48
C GLU A 51 14.63 6.05 -1.34
N PRO A 52 14.58 7.28 -0.78
CA PRO A 52 14.29 8.47 -1.58
C PRO A 52 15.27 8.61 -2.75
N PHE A 53 14.75 8.98 -3.91
CA PHE A 53 15.51 9.20 -5.16
C PHE A 53 16.13 7.95 -5.79
N PHE A 54 15.98 6.77 -5.19
CA PHE A 54 16.41 5.54 -5.82
C PHE A 54 15.46 5.17 -6.97
N THR A 55 16.02 4.97 -8.16
CA THR A 55 15.28 4.49 -9.33
C THR A 55 16.22 3.71 -10.25
N THR A 56 15.71 2.65 -10.87
CA THR A 56 16.37 1.94 -11.96
C THR A 56 15.91 2.44 -13.33
N LYS A 57 14.94 3.36 -13.37
CA LYS A 57 14.39 3.97 -14.58
C LYS A 57 15.14 5.28 -14.82
N VAL A 58 15.99 5.30 -15.85
CA VAL A 58 16.90 6.41 -16.16
C VAL A 58 16.14 7.66 -16.66
N ASP A 59 14.96 7.46 -17.29
CA ASP A 59 14.20 8.54 -17.95
C ASP A 59 12.75 8.69 -17.45
N VAL A 60 12.33 7.90 -16.44
CA VAL A 60 10.92 7.84 -15.99
C VAL A 60 10.84 7.96 -14.48
N GLY A 61 10.51 9.16 -14.00
CA GLY A 61 10.15 9.43 -12.60
C GLY A 61 11.30 9.83 -11.68
N SER A 62 10.98 10.57 -10.61
CA SER A 62 11.94 11.15 -9.66
C SER A 62 12.50 10.17 -8.63
N GLY A 63 12.14 8.88 -8.69
CA GLY A 63 12.49 7.90 -7.65
C GLY A 63 11.82 8.16 -6.29
N LEU A 64 10.78 9.01 -6.23
CA LEU A 64 10.11 9.35 -4.98
C LEU A 64 8.85 8.52 -4.69
N GLY A 65 8.31 7.80 -5.68
CA GLY A 65 6.99 7.15 -5.59
C GLY A 65 6.84 6.24 -4.37
N LEU A 66 7.72 5.23 -4.23
CA LEU A 66 7.69 4.29 -3.11
C LEU A 66 8.17 4.92 -1.79
N ALA A 67 9.10 5.87 -1.83
CA ALA A 67 9.52 6.61 -0.64
C ALA A 67 8.36 7.41 -0.03
N THR A 68 7.51 8.04 -0.86
CA THR A 68 6.28 8.71 -0.41
C THR A 68 5.26 7.72 0.16
N VAL A 69 5.14 6.52 -0.44
CA VAL A 69 4.28 5.45 0.10
C VAL A 69 4.74 5.06 1.50
N ARG A 70 6.05 4.79 1.67
CA ARG A 70 6.63 4.47 2.98
C ARG A 70 6.34 5.56 4.01
N GLY A 71 6.66 6.83 3.72
CA GLY A 71 6.43 7.93 4.65
C GLY A 71 4.96 8.14 5.02
N THR A 72 4.04 7.91 4.08
CA THR A 72 2.58 7.98 4.35
C THR A 72 2.16 6.87 5.31
N VAL A 73 2.57 5.63 5.02
CA VAL A 73 2.19 4.45 5.82
C VAL A 73 2.83 4.49 7.21
N GLU A 74 4.10 4.87 7.32
CA GLU A 74 4.77 5.09 8.61
C GLU A 74 4.08 6.22 9.41
N GLY A 75 3.62 7.28 8.74
CA GLY A 75 2.82 8.35 9.35
C GLY A 75 1.50 7.85 9.95
N TRP A 76 0.95 6.76 9.42
CA TRP A 76 -0.21 6.05 9.98
C TRP A 76 0.16 4.98 11.00
N ARG A 77 1.42 4.94 11.46
CA ARG A 77 1.97 3.89 12.33
C ARG A 77 1.91 2.50 11.71
N GLY A 78 1.87 2.43 10.39
CA GLY A 78 1.92 1.20 9.61
C GLY A 78 3.34 0.84 9.17
N ARG A 79 3.43 -0.20 8.34
CA ARG A 79 4.66 -0.73 7.75
C ARG A 79 4.48 -1.03 6.26
N VAL A 80 5.56 -0.86 5.51
CA VAL A 80 5.65 -1.26 4.10
C VAL A 80 6.70 -2.35 3.95
N ASP A 81 6.34 -3.41 3.25
CA ASP A 81 7.24 -4.48 2.83
C ASP A 81 7.18 -4.66 1.32
N ILE A 82 8.29 -5.11 0.76
CA ILE A 82 8.38 -5.51 -0.64
C ILE A 82 8.98 -6.90 -0.69
N ASP A 83 8.24 -7.84 -1.24
CA ASP A 83 8.75 -9.12 -1.70
C ASP A 83 8.83 -9.09 -3.23
N SER A 84 9.92 -9.58 -3.80
CA SER A 84 10.11 -9.58 -5.25
C SER A 84 11.22 -10.53 -5.65
N GLN A 85 11.03 -11.15 -6.81
CA GLN A 85 12.01 -11.98 -7.48
C GLN A 85 12.12 -11.56 -8.94
N LEU A 86 13.35 -11.42 -9.42
CA LEU A 86 13.64 -11.08 -10.82
C LEU A 86 13.01 -12.12 -11.76
N GLY A 87 12.27 -11.63 -12.75
CA GLY A 87 11.54 -12.43 -13.75
C GLY A 87 10.21 -13.02 -13.28
N VAL A 88 9.79 -12.78 -12.03
CA VAL A 88 8.55 -13.33 -11.46
C VAL A 88 7.53 -12.24 -11.13
N GLY A 89 7.99 -11.10 -10.62
CA GLY A 89 7.16 -9.95 -10.25
C GLY A 89 7.47 -9.42 -8.85
N ALA A 90 6.61 -8.56 -8.35
CA ALA A 90 6.72 -8.00 -7.00
C ALA A 90 5.38 -8.05 -6.26
N THR A 91 5.46 -8.03 -4.93
CA THR A 91 4.34 -7.82 -4.01
C THR A 91 4.73 -6.75 -3.02
N VAL A 92 4.02 -5.63 -3.06
CA VAL A 92 4.10 -4.58 -2.05
C VAL A 92 3.00 -4.83 -1.02
N ARG A 93 3.40 -5.03 0.23
CA ARG A 93 2.50 -5.23 1.38
C ARG A 93 2.48 -3.97 2.23
N LEU A 94 1.30 -3.43 2.46
CA LEU A 94 1.05 -2.26 3.32
C LEU A 94 0.24 -2.73 4.53
N THR A 95 0.85 -2.75 5.70
CA THR A 95 0.18 -3.09 6.97
C THR A 95 -0.13 -1.80 7.71
N ILE A 96 -1.40 -1.51 7.99
CA ILE A 96 -1.82 -0.27 8.64
C ILE A 96 -2.76 -0.64 9.79
N PRO A 97 -2.68 0.01 10.96
CA PRO A 97 -3.66 -0.18 12.02
C PRO A 97 -5.09 0.02 11.49
N ALA A 98 -5.98 -0.91 11.81
CA ALA A 98 -7.39 -0.80 11.51
C ALA A 98 -7.94 0.42 12.27
N ALA A 99 -8.77 1.22 11.60
CA ALA A 99 -9.47 2.29 12.29
C ALA A 99 -10.34 1.66 13.39
N GLU A 100 -10.22 2.15 14.62
CA GLU A 100 -11.16 1.81 15.67
C GLU A 100 -12.56 2.06 15.14
N ARG A 101 -13.38 1.02 15.20
CA ARG A 101 -14.74 1.05 14.69
C ARG A 101 -15.52 2.07 15.51
N GLN A 102 -15.62 3.31 15.04
CA GLN A 102 -16.50 4.33 15.61
C GLN A 102 -17.98 4.02 15.30
N LEU A 103 -18.41 2.75 15.43
CA LEU A 103 -19.80 2.31 15.23
C LEU A 103 -20.60 2.22 16.54
N ALA A 104 -19.96 2.33 17.71
CA ALA A 104 -20.68 2.40 18.99
C ALA A 104 -21.07 3.85 19.37
N ALA A 105 -20.35 4.85 18.85
CA ALA A 105 -20.49 6.25 19.30
C ALA A 105 -21.65 7.01 18.62
N ASP A 106 -22.01 6.63 17.40
CA ASP A 106 -23.10 7.26 16.63
C ASP A 106 -24.43 6.55 16.83
N ALA A 107 -24.43 5.22 17.04
CA ALA A 107 -25.65 4.47 17.33
C ALA A 107 -26.21 4.74 18.75
N ALA A 108 -25.35 5.14 19.69
CA ALA A 108 -25.76 5.56 21.04
C ALA A 108 -26.19 7.04 21.11
N ARG A 109 -26.00 7.81 20.03
CA ARG A 109 -26.40 9.22 19.92
C ARG A 109 -27.52 9.38 18.89
N SER A 110 -28.72 8.99 19.32
CA SER A 110 -30.08 9.39 18.87
C SER A 110 -30.93 8.21 18.37
N PRO A 111 -32.25 8.12 18.66
CA PRO A 111 -33.12 9.13 19.30
C PRO A 111 -34.04 8.59 20.42
N THR A 112 -34.25 9.34 21.52
CA THR A 112 -35.60 9.50 22.11
C THR A 112 -35.64 10.70 23.07
N GLU A 113 -36.30 11.78 22.67
CA GLU A 113 -36.99 12.64 23.63
C GLU A 113 -38.48 12.57 23.34
N PRO A 114 -39.30 12.07 24.28
CA PRO A 114 -40.68 12.45 24.40
C PRO A 114 -40.85 13.23 25.71
N ALA A 115 -41.19 14.51 25.62
CA ALA A 115 -41.87 15.20 26.71
C ALA A 115 -42.73 16.32 26.13
N THR A 116 -43.92 15.94 25.68
CA THR A 116 -45.04 16.87 25.60
C THR A 116 -45.51 17.18 27.02
N SER A 117 -45.59 18.46 27.38
CA SER A 117 -46.48 18.99 28.43
C SER A 117 -46.87 20.41 28.05
#